data_AF-A0A7Y3XCY3-F1
#
_entry.id   AF-A0A7Y3XCY3-F1
#
_cell.length_a   1.000
_cell.length_b   1.000
_cell.length_c   1.000
_cell.angle_alpha   90.00
_cell.angle_beta   90.00
_cell.angle_gamma   90.00
#
_symmetry.space_group_name_H-M   'P 1'
#
loop_
_entity.id
_entity.type
_entity.pdbx_description
1 polymer ?
#
loop_
_entity_poly.entity_id
_entity_poly.type
_entity_poly.pdbx_seq_one_letter_code
_entity_poly.pdbx_strand_id
1 'polypeptide(L)'
;MERIHESKEDGFIECKPIASIVTPLGEGGIGKVIVSGPDALSVVNKVFQGKGIDDLRKAMSYKLYYGYIFDGGQRIDEVIVNIAKKGDSFTGEDVVEVNCHGGIRVLMRIHECLQFAGAKGAAWDALLLQSYENNKMDFIRKEALLEVVRARTRFGVKVLLDQNAGALSEALKKGLEIIEKIRQALHKGSSRHETIPYTEQHKGEGKSPLIPPCKNGISNIPPLKKWCKGGFSDETSVLISALSEHIESLLETASLGMALTSPQVLVILGKPNVGKSTIINTILGEERMIVHHEPGTTRDYVSELISIEGIPFELVDTAGMRDTSDKLEALSIELTLEQVHRSDKVIAVFDNSRPFDQEDEGILNTLNSWLKTGNFDNLSQKGDMKAIIPVINKCDLPTKLNRLRIESALQQSACCISAVNSNEFEELHRRLTEEFDTVYKPMKPILFNRRQYLLMTQADILIKQDAECLIAKGGTSKALQIINELKDIFTSCLKGH
;
A
#
# COMPACT_ATOMS: atom_id res chain seq x y z
N MET A 1 -6.67 49.73 40.14
CA MET A 1 -6.72 50.39 38.83
C MET A 1 -5.42 50.06 38.12
N GLU A 2 -5.30 48.83 37.66
CA GLU A 2 -4.15 48.38 36.87
C GLU A 2 -4.67 47.28 35.95
N ARG A 3 -4.79 47.64 34.66
CA ARG A 3 -5.20 46.73 33.60
C ARG A 3 -3.97 45.97 33.16
N ILE A 4 -4.02 44.65 33.29
CA ILE A 4 -3.07 43.75 32.66
C ILE A 4 -3.33 43.83 31.15
N HIS A 5 -2.37 44.39 30.42
CA HIS A 5 -2.34 44.32 28.96
C HIS A 5 -1.91 42.92 28.56
N GLU A 6 -2.87 42.05 28.27
CA GLU A 6 -2.63 40.85 27.44
C GLU A 6 -2.38 41.33 26.01
N SER A 7 -1.11 41.32 25.60
CA SER A 7 -0.72 41.39 24.19
C SER A 7 -1.21 40.12 23.51
N LYS A 8 -2.18 40.26 22.60
CA LYS A 8 -2.48 39.27 21.58
C LYS A 8 -1.23 39.08 20.72
N GLU A 9 -0.47 38.03 20.96
CA GLU A 9 0.45 37.51 19.95
C GLU A 9 -0.40 36.84 18.88
N ASP A 10 -0.57 37.55 17.75
CA ASP A 10 -1.00 36.95 16.50
C ASP A 10 0.03 35.86 16.14
N GLY A 11 -0.34 34.60 16.38
CA GLY A 11 0.50 33.44 16.13
C GLY A 11 0.73 33.22 14.63
N PHE A 12 1.64 34.00 14.04
CA PHE A 12 2.32 33.59 12.82
C PHE A 12 3.17 32.36 13.18
N ILE A 13 2.76 31.19 12.70
CA ILE A 13 3.64 30.01 12.71
C ILE A 13 4.82 30.39 11.80
N GLU A 14 5.95 30.71 12.40
CA GLU A 14 7.19 30.95 11.67
C GLU A 14 7.57 29.63 10.97
N CYS A 15 7.29 29.54 9.66
CA CYS A 15 7.71 28.40 8.85
C CYS A 15 9.24 28.39 8.85
N LYS A 16 9.84 27.47 9.60
CA LYS A 16 11.29 27.23 9.60
C LYS A 16 11.64 26.19 8.53
N PRO A 17 12.83 26.28 7.90
CA PRO A 17 13.27 25.23 6.99
C PRO A 17 13.45 23.92 7.75
N ILE A 18 13.17 22.80 7.10
CA ILE A 18 13.41 21.46 7.67
C ILE A 18 14.77 20.94 7.22
N ALA A 19 15.42 20.17 8.08
CA ALA A 19 16.62 19.41 7.76
C ALA A 19 16.35 17.91 7.95
N SER A 20 16.52 17.13 6.88
CA SER A 20 16.23 15.70 6.86
C SER A 20 17.43 14.91 6.36
N ILE A 21 17.81 13.87 7.09
CA ILE A 21 18.74 12.84 6.59
C ILE A 21 17.94 11.96 5.62
N VAL A 22 18.43 11.81 4.39
CA VAL A 22 17.70 11.08 3.32
C VAL A 22 18.41 9.82 2.84
N THR A 23 19.57 9.51 3.44
CA THR A 23 20.27 8.23 3.29
C THR A 23 20.05 7.38 4.53
N PRO A 24 20.00 6.03 4.42
CA PRO A 24 19.95 5.16 5.59
C PRO A 24 21.06 5.48 6.60
N LEU A 25 20.74 5.40 7.88
CA LEU A 25 21.74 5.54 8.93
C LEU A 25 22.58 4.25 8.99
N GLY A 26 23.88 4.36 8.70
CA GLY A 26 24.77 3.20 8.65
C GLY A 26 26.15 3.58 8.16
N GLU A 27 26.94 2.59 7.76
CA GLU A 27 28.20 2.80 7.07
C GLU A 27 27.97 2.90 5.56
N GLY A 28 28.44 3.99 4.95
CA GLY A 28 28.39 4.19 3.51
C GLY A 28 29.42 5.21 3.05
N GLY A 29 29.73 5.22 1.75
CA GLY A 29 30.67 6.20 1.19
C GLY A 29 30.14 7.63 1.22
N ILE A 30 28.82 7.81 1.12
CA ILE A 30 28.15 9.12 1.05
C ILE A 30 26.94 9.13 1.99
N GLY A 31 26.81 10.21 2.75
CA GLY A 31 25.61 10.56 3.49
C GLY A 31 24.99 11.83 2.92
N LYS A 32 23.66 11.95 2.96
CA LYS A 32 22.95 13.11 2.41
C LYS A 32 21.99 13.72 3.42
N VAL A 33 22.12 15.02 3.64
CA VAL A 33 21.17 15.85 4.39
C VAL A 33 20.53 16.85 3.43
N ILE A 34 19.21 16.91 3.40
CA ILE A 34 18.47 17.89 2.62
C ILE A 34 17.91 18.95 3.57
N VAL A 35 18.14 20.22 3.24
CA VAL A 35 17.49 21.36 3.88
C VAL A 35 16.49 21.97 2.90
N SER A 36 15.22 22.08 3.31
CA SER A 36 14.14 22.59 2.46
C SER A 36 13.25 23.55 3.23
N GLY A 37 12.93 24.70 2.63
CA GLY A 37 12.00 25.66 3.20
C GLY A 37 12.39 27.11 3.00
N PRO A 38 11.63 28.06 3.57
CA PRO A 38 12.02 29.45 3.60
C PRO A 38 13.37 29.57 4.29
N ASP A 39 14.29 30.35 3.71
CA ASP A 39 15.65 30.55 4.23
C ASP A 39 16.56 29.32 4.26
N ALA A 40 16.24 28.22 3.57
CA ALA A 40 17.12 27.05 3.47
C ALA A 40 18.56 27.42 3.03
N LEU A 41 18.68 28.30 2.03
CA LEU A 41 19.96 28.84 1.57
C LEU A 41 20.69 29.61 2.68
N SER A 42 19.98 30.46 3.41
CA SER A 42 20.53 31.26 4.51
C SER A 42 21.03 30.39 5.65
N VAL A 43 20.28 29.33 6.02
CA VAL A 43 20.67 28.38 7.07
C VAL A 43 21.96 27.64 6.70
N VAL A 44 22.02 27.06 5.51
CA VAL A 44 23.22 26.32 5.08
C VAL A 44 24.41 27.28 4.92
N ASN A 45 24.20 28.51 4.43
CA ASN A 45 25.26 29.50 4.26
C ASN A 45 25.95 29.92 5.58
N LYS A 46 25.30 29.74 6.75
CA LYS A 46 25.92 30.03 8.05
C LYS A 46 27.00 29.02 8.43
N VAL A 47 26.88 27.78 7.95
CA VAL A 47 27.74 26.65 8.36
C VAL A 47 28.63 26.16 7.23
N PHE A 48 28.30 26.47 5.97
CA PHE A 48 29.06 26.09 4.79
C PHE A 48 30.01 27.18 4.34
N GLN A 49 31.26 26.80 4.08
CA GLN A 49 32.27 27.64 3.45
C GLN A 49 32.66 27.05 2.09
N GLY A 50 32.19 27.67 1.02
CA GLY A 50 32.42 27.22 -0.36
C GLY A 50 33.78 27.65 -0.91
N LYS A 51 34.39 26.81 -1.75
CA LYS A 51 35.52 27.24 -2.60
C LYS A 51 34.98 27.91 -3.86
N GLY A 52 35.09 29.24 -3.91
CA GLY A 52 34.61 30.04 -5.06
C GLY A 52 33.14 30.44 -4.99
N ILE A 53 32.50 30.27 -3.83
CA ILE A 53 31.20 30.87 -3.51
C ILE A 53 31.18 31.30 -2.05
N ASP A 54 30.99 32.60 -1.82
CA ASP A 54 30.93 33.18 -0.46
C ASP A 54 29.48 33.26 0.08
N ASP A 55 28.49 33.16 -0.82
CA ASP A 55 27.08 33.31 -0.47
C ASP A 55 26.18 32.42 -1.35
N LEU A 56 25.63 31.36 -0.75
CA LEU A 56 24.73 30.41 -1.41
C LEU A 56 23.44 31.06 -1.93
N ARG A 57 23.03 32.22 -1.41
CA ARG A 57 21.84 32.94 -1.92
C ARG A 57 22.06 33.44 -3.35
N LYS A 58 23.32 33.65 -3.74
CA LYS A 58 23.76 34.03 -5.09
C LYS A 58 24.07 32.84 -5.98
N ALA A 59 23.94 31.62 -5.47
CA ALA A 59 24.18 30.40 -6.24
C ALA A 59 23.22 30.27 -7.42
N MET A 60 23.65 29.51 -8.44
CA MET A 60 22.80 29.08 -9.54
C MET A 60 22.07 27.78 -9.15
N SER A 61 20.81 27.66 -9.57
CA SER A 61 20.04 26.42 -9.43
C SER A 61 20.72 25.29 -10.20
N TYR A 62 20.69 24.07 -9.66
CA TYR A 62 21.30 22.84 -10.16
C TYR A 62 22.81 22.87 -10.40
N LYS A 63 23.53 23.75 -9.68
CA LYS A 63 25.00 23.76 -9.69
C LYS A 63 25.56 23.13 -8.41
N LEU A 64 26.62 22.35 -8.58
CA LEU A 64 27.39 21.77 -7.48
C LEU A 64 28.45 22.75 -6.97
N TYR A 65 28.53 22.87 -5.65
CA TYR A 65 29.48 23.70 -4.94
C TYR A 65 30.26 22.86 -3.96
N TYR A 66 31.58 22.85 -4.12
CA TYR A 66 32.48 22.15 -3.22
C TYR A 66 32.88 23.08 -2.06
N GLY A 67 33.00 22.54 -0.85
CA GLY A 67 33.46 23.30 0.31
C GLY A 67 33.51 22.47 1.57
N TYR A 68 33.38 23.14 2.72
CA TYR A 68 33.48 22.53 4.04
C TYR A 68 32.32 22.98 4.92
N ILE A 69 31.88 22.10 5.81
CA ILE A 69 30.96 22.47 6.89
C ILE A 69 31.74 22.66 8.18
N PHE A 70 31.41 23.73 8.90
CA PHE A 70 31.99 24.10 10.18
C PHE A 70 30.94 24.19 11.27
N ASP A 71 31.37 23.87 12.48
CA ASP A 71 30.60 24.02 13.72
C ASP A 71 31.51 24.63 14.79
N GLY A 72 31.16 25.83 15.29
CA GLY A 72 31.97 26.55 16.27
C GLY A 72 33.41 26.83 15.82
N GLY A 73 33.66 26.94 14.50
CA GLY A 73 35.00 27.12 13.93
C GLY A 73 35.80 25.83 13.72
N GLN A 74 35.29 24.67 14.17
CA GLN A 74 35.86 23.37 13.88
C GLN A 74 35.30 22.83 12.55
N ARG A 75 36.18 22.39 11.65
CA ARG A 75 35.75 21.69 10.42
C ARG A 75 35.14 20.35 10.81
N ILE A 76 33.89 20.12 10.41
CA ILE A 76 33.22 18.82 10.55
C ILE A 76 33.60 17.92 9.38
N ASP A 77 33.35 18.40 8.15
CA ASP A 77 33.55 17.60 6.95
C ASP A 77 33.80 18.44 5.69
N GLU A 78 34.30 17.79 4.66
CA GLU A 78 34.34 18.24 3.27
C GLU A 78 33.12 17.73 2.51
N VAL A 79 32.42 18.64 1.86
CA VAL A 79 31.09 18.36 1.29
C VAL A 79 30.92 18.91 -0.11
N ILE A 80 29.95 18.34 -0.82
CA ILE A 80 29.42 18.88 -2.07
C ILE A 80 27.97 19.31 -1.82
N VAL A 81 27.70 20.58 -2.04
CA VAL A 81 26.37 21.18 -1.91
C VAL A 81 25.74 21.34 -3.29
N ASN A 82 24.53 20.82 -3.46
CA ASN A 82 23.67 21.09 -4.61
C ASN A 82 22.54 22.03 -4.19
N ILE A 83 22.13 22.94 -5.07
CA ILE A 83 21.07 23.92 -4.79
C ILE A 83 19.99 23.81 -5.84
N ALA A 84 18.75 23.62 -5.43
CA ALA A 84 17.58 23.76 -6.30
C ALA A 84 16.72 24.89 -5.76
N LYS A 85 16.57 25.98 -6.53
CA LYS A 85 15.76 27.13 -6.11
C LYS A 85 14.26 26.84 -6.19
N LYS A 86 13.49 27.66 -5.49
CA LYS A 86 12.02 27.67 -5.54
C LYS A 86 11.50 27.58 -6.98
N GLY A 87 10.47 26.76 -7.17
CA GLY A 87 9.85 26.49 -8.48
C GLY A 87 10.45 25.29 -9.21
N ASP A 88 11.77 25.21 -9.25
CA ASP A 88 12.50 24.12 -9.88
C ASP A 88 12.63 22.89 -8.99
N SER A 89 12.70 23.09 -7.67
CA SER A 89 12.97 22.02 -6.70
C SER A 89 11.85 20.98 -6.58
N PHE A 90 12.21 19.84 -5.97
CA PHE A 90 11.29 18.76 -5.63
C PHE A 90 10.17 19.19 -4.67
N THR A 91 10.51 19.94 -3.62
CA THR A 91 9.55 20.39 -2.60
C THR A 91 8.76 21.62 -3.05
N GLY A 92 9.20 22.33 -4.09
CA GLY A 92 8.62 23.59 -4.51
C GLY A 92 9.18 24.82 -3.78
N GLU A 93 10.08 24.62 -2.81
CA GLU A 93 10.78 25.67 -2.05
C GLU A 93 12.28 25.69 -2.37
N ASP A 94 13.06 26.59 -1.76
CA ASP A 94 14.52 26.48 -1.87
C ASP A 94 14.99 25.20 -1.17
N VAL A 95 15.79 24.40 -1.89
CA VAL A 95 16.35 23.14 -1.42
C VAL A 95 17.87 23.19 -1.53
N VAL A 96 18.53 22.79 -0.46
CA VAL A 96 19.97 22.61 -0.40
C VAL A 96 20.28 21.18 -0.01
N GLU A 97 20.98 20.46 -0.89
CA GLU A 97 21.40 19.10 -0.64
C GLU A 97 22.87 19.07 -0.25
N VAL A 98 23.15 18.65 0.98
CA VAL A 98 24.50 18.50 1.52
C VAL A 98 24.91 17.04 1.38
N ASN A 99 25.88 16.77 0.51
CA ASN A 99 26.49 15.45 0.34
C ASN A 99 27.82 15.41 1.09
N CYS A 100 27.93 14.52 2.08
CA CYS A 100 29.04 14.40 3.02
C CYS A 100 29.53 12.94 3.08
N HIS A 101 30.58 12.67 3.85
CA HIS A 101 31.00 11.29 4.10
C HIS A 101 29.91 10.52 4.87
N GLY A 102 29.61 9.30 4.44
CA GLY A 102 28.49 8.50 4.95
C GLY A 102 28.71 7.84 6.31
N GLY A 103 29.65 8.32 7.12
CA GLY A 103 29.82 7.85 8.49
C GLY A 103 28.73 8.42 9.40
N ILE A 104 28.04 7.56 10.16
CA ILE A 104 26.91 7.96 11.02
C ILE A 104 27.18 9.18 11.92
N ARG A 105 28.40 9.28 12.50
CA ARG A 105 28.79 10.39 13.38
C ARG A 105 28.94 11.72 12.62
N VAL A 106 29.45 11.69 11.39
CA VAL A 106 29.61 12.87 10.55
C VAL A 106 28.24 13.37 10.11
N LEU A 107 27.41 12.45 9.62
CA LEU A 107 26.06 12.76 9.13
C LEU A 107 25.17 13.35 10.24
N MET A 108 25.17 12.75 11.43
CA MET A 108 24.44 13.27 12.59
C MET A 108 24.96 14.64 13.03
N ARG A 109 26.28 14.85 13.07
CA ARG A 109 26.86 16.14 13.48
C ARG A 109 26.52 17.26 12.49
N ILE A 110 26.51 16.98 11.19
CA ILE A 110 26.06 17.94 10.17
C ILE A 110 24.57 18.24 10.35
N HIS A 111 23.74 17.22 10.57
CA HIS A 111 22.30 17.39 10.80
C HIS A 111 22.00 18.24 12.05
N GLU A 112 22.70 18.01 13.16
CA GLU A 112 22.62 18.83 14.38
C GLU A 112 23.11 20.26 14.14
N CYS A 113 24.23 20.44 13.44
CA CYS A 113 24.78 21.75 13.09
C CYS A 113 23.77 22.60 12.28
N LEU A 114 23.10 21.99 11.31
CA LEU A 114 22.04 22.65 10.53
C LEU A 114 20.83 23.03 11.39
N GLN A 115 20.49 22.23 12.41
CA GLN A 115 19.44 22.56 13.36
C GLN A 115 19.82 23.76 14.22
N PHE A 116 21.04 23.79 14.77
CA PHE A 116 21.56 24.94 15.50
C PHE A 116 21.63 26.22 14.64
N ALA A 117 21.84 26.09 13.33
CA ALA A 117 21.85 27.20 12.39
C ALA A 117 20.45 27.76 12.04
N GLY A 118 19.38 27.05 12.41
CA GLY A 118 18.00 27.52 12.31
C GLY A 118 17.01 26.55 11.64
N ALA A 119 17.44 25.37 11.19
CA ALA A 119 16.53 24.36 10.65
C ALA A 119 15.82 23.57 11.75
N LYS A 120 14.65 23.02 11.44
CA LYS A 120 13.94 22.02 12.27
C LYS A 120 14.30 20.62 11.77
N GLY A 121 14.76 19.74 12.66
CA GLY A 121 14.94 18.33 12.31
C GLY A 121 13.62 17.68 11.87
N ALA A 122 13.65 16.93 10.77
CA ALA A 122 12.49 16.20 10.27
C ALA A 122 12.91 14.85 9.67
N ALA A 123 11.96 13.91 9.59
CA ALA A 123 12.13 12.68 8.83
C ALA A 123 12.19 12.99 7.31
N TRP A 124 12.66 12.04 6.51
CA TRP A 124 12.83 12.24 5.07
C TRP A 124 11.50 12.41 4.33
N ASP A 125 10.43 11.77 4.82
CA ASP A 125 9.08 11.83 4.26
C ASP A 125 8.40 13.20 4.47
N ALA A 126 8.91 14.04 5.36
CA ALA A 126 8.47 15.44 5.48
C ALA A 126 8.72 16.24 4.17
N LEU A 127 9.73 15.88 3.38
CA LEU A 127 10.00 16.49 2.07
C LEU A 127 8.90 16.14 1.05
N LEU A 128 8.35 14.92 1.12
CA LEU A 128 7.22 14.50 0.31
C LEU A 128 5.95 15.27 0.69
N LEU A 129 5.75 15.52 1.99
CA LEU A 129 4.64 16.34 2.48
C LEU A 129 4.74 17.78 1.95
N GLN A 130 5.91 18.41 2.03
CA GLN A 130 6.14 19.75 1.45
C GLN A 130 5.86 19.78 -0.06
N SER A 131 6.31 18.78 -0.81
CA SER A 131 6.05 18.71 -2.25
C SER A 131 4.55 18.64 -2.56
N TYR A 132 3.78 17.88 -1.76
CA TYR A 132 2.33 17.83 -1.85
C TYR A 132 1.67 19.18 -1.49
N GLU A 133 2.03 19.78 -0.35
CA GLU A 133 1.48 21.07 0.12
C GLU A 133 1.76 22.21 -0.88
N ASN A 134 2.91 22.16 -1.56
CA ASN A 134 3.28 23.12 -2.60
C ASN A 134 2.76 22.75 -4.00
N ASN A 135 1.82 21.81 -4.11
CA ASN A 135 1.17 21.39 -5.36
C ASN A 135 2.13 20.87 -6.45
N LYS A 136 3.31 20.35 -6.07
CA LYS A 136 4.25 19.72 -7.02
C LYS A 136 3.87 18.28 -7.34
N MET A 137 3.15 17.63 -6.42
CA MET A 137 2.56 16.31 -6.60
C MET A 137 1.19 16.22 -5.94
N ASP A 138 0.35 15.31 -6.42
CA ASP A 138 -0.90 14.95 -5.75
C ASP A 138 -0.66 13.90 -4.65
N PHE A 139 -1.70 13.60 -3.86
CA PHE A 139 -1.57 12.71 -2.71
C PHE A 139 -1.28 11.26 -3.12
N ILE A 140 -1.83 10.80 -4.25
CA ILE A 140 -1.61 9.43 -4.75
C ILE A 140 -0.15 9.24 -5.15
N ARG A 141 0.43 10.23 -5.83
CA ARG A 141 1.86 10.22 -6.20
C ARG A 141 2.76 10.23 -4.95
N LYS A 142 2.38 11.00 -3.92
CA LYS A 142 3.04 11.02 -2.61
C LYS A 142 3.00 9.63 -1.94
N GLU A 143 1.82 9.00 -1.87
CA GLU A 143 1.66 7.64 -1.33
C GLU A 143 2.51 6.63 -2.11
N ALA A 144 2.50 6.71 -3.44
CA ALA A 144 3.27 5.80 -4.28
C ALA A 144 4.78 5.92 -4.02
N LEU A 145 5.33 7.14 -3.88
CA LEU A 145 6.76 7.33 -3.56
C LEU A 145 7.16 6.78 -2.19
N LEU A 146 6.28 6.88 -1.19
CA LEU A 146 6.51 6.25 0.12
C LEU A 146 6.61 4.73 -0.02
N GLU A 147 5.72 4.14 -0.81
CA GLU A 147 5.69 2.69 -1.04
C GLU A 147 6.86 2.22 -1.92
N VAL A 148 7.36 3.02 -2.87
CA VAL A 148 8.56 2.66 -3.68
C VAL A 148 9.77 2.36 -2.80
N VAL A 149 9.96 3.13 -1.72
CA VAL A 149 11.07 2.93 -0.77
C VAL A 149 10.93 1.62 0.01
N ARG A 150 9.69 1.16 0.23
CA ARG A 150 9.38 -0.07 0.97
C ARG A 150 9.23 -1.29 0.06
N ALA A 151 9.06 -1.07 -1.24
CA ALA A 151 8.78 -2.10 -2.22
C ALA A 151 9.85 -3.20 -2.20
N ARG A 152 9.36 -4.44 -2.22
CA ARG A 152 10.20 -5.62 -1.98
C ARG A 152 10.53 -6.38 -3.27
N THR A 153 9.73 -6.21 -4.33
CA THR A 153 9.95 -6.83 -5.65
C THR A 153 10.25 -5.77 -6.71
N ARG A 154 11.03 -6.17 -7.73
CA ARG A 154 11.23 -5.33 -8.93
C ARG A 154 9.91 -5.00 -9.62
N PHE A 155 8.98 -5.94 -9.62
CA PHE A 155 7.65 -5.75 -10.18
C PHE A 155 6.85 -4.70 -9.40
N GLY A 156 6.85 -4.78 -8.06
CA GLY A 156 6.23 -3.78 -7.18
C GLY A 156 6.79 -2.38 -7.38
N VAL A 157 8.13 -2.25 -7.46
CA VAL A 157 8.78 -0.97 -7.78
C VAL A 157 8.27 -0.41 -9.10
N LYS A 158 8.19 -1.24 -10.15
CA LYS A 158 7.75 -0.81 -11.48
C LYS A 158 6.30 -0.32 -11.47
N VAL A 159 5.40 -1.06 -10.82
CA VAL A 159 3.99 -0.70 -10.66
C VAL A 159 3.83 0.62 -9.90
N LEU A 160 4.55 0.78 -8.79
CA LEU A 160 4.46 1.98 -7.94
C LEU A 160 5.08 3.21 -8.62
N LEU A 161 6.12 3.04 -9.42
CA LEU A 161 6.67 4.14 -10.23
C LEU A 161 5.66 4.65 -11.27
N ASP A 162 4.86 3.78 -11.88
CA ASP A 162 3.76 4.19 -12.78
C ASP A 162 2.66 4.95 -12.02
N GLN A 163 2.36 4.55 -10.78
CA GLN A 163 1.40 5.28 -9.94
C GLN A 163 1.95 6.66 -9.53
N ASN A 164 3.24 6.76 -9.22
CA ASN A 164 3.93 8.05 -9.02
C ASN A 164 4.00 8.90 -10.30
N ALA A 165 4.04 8.29 -11.48
CA ALA A 165 3.91 8.99 -12.75
C ALA A 165 2.48 9.49 -13.02
N GLY A 166 1.52 9.13 -12.16
CA GLY A 166 0.14 9.64 -12.17
C GLY A 166 -0.89 8.67 -12.74
N ALA A 167 -0.57 7.40 -12.98
CA ALA A 167 -1.50 6.43 -13.56
C ALA A 167 -2.86 6.38 -12.83
N LEU A 168 -2.85 6.14 -11.51
CA LEU A 168 -4.07 6.15 -10.70
C LEU A 168 -4.66 7.56 -10.56
N SER A 169 -3.84 8.61 -10.43
CA SER A 169 -4.32 10.00 -10.31
C SER A 169 -5.19 10.41 -11.49
N GLU A 170 -4.72 10.13 -12.72
CA GLU A 170 -5.46 10.44 -13.94
C GLU A 170 -6.72 9.59 -14.08
N ALA A 171 -6.68 8.32 -13.66
CA ALA A 171 -7.87 7.48 -13.64
C ALA A 171 -8.95 8.01 -12.67
N LEU A 172 -8.57 8.48 -11.48
CA LEU A 172 -9.51 9.08 -10.54
C LEU A 172 -10.06 10.42 -11.05
N LYS A 173 -9.23 11.26 -11.66
CA LYS A 173 -9.68 12.52 -12.31
C LYS A 173 -10.68 12.25 -13.43
N LYS A 174 -10.43 11.23 -14.26
CA LYS A 174 -11.39 10.78 -15.29
C LYS A 174 -12.74 10.37 -14.67
N GLY A 175 -12.73 9.69 -13.53
CA GLY A 175 -13.96 9.40 -12.77
C GLY A 175 -14.69 10.67 -12.34
N LEU A 176 -13.98 11.66 -11.81
CA LEU A 176 -14.56 12.97 -11.47
C LEU A 176 -15.14 13.70 -12.68
N GLU A 177 -14.51 13.62 -13.86
CA GLU A 177 -15.05 14.19 -15.09
C GLU A 177 -16.37 13.53 -15.51
N ILE A 178 -16.47 12.20 -15.37
CA ILE A 178 -17.72 11.47 -15.65
C ILE A 178 -18.81 11.90 -14.66
N ILE A 179 -18.48 11.98 -13.36
CA ILE A 179 -19.40 12.45 -12.32
C ILE A 179 -19.92 13.86 -12.62
N GLU A 180 -19.05 14.78 -13.04
CA GLU A 180 -19.44 16.14 -13.40
C GLU A 180 -20.35 16.18 -14.64
N LYS A 181 -20.09 15.33 -15.65
CA LYS A 181 -20.98 15.19 -16.82
C LYS A 181 -22.37 14.67 -16.41
N ILE A 182 -22.45 13.69 -15.50
CA ILE A 182 -23.72 13.19 -14.96
C ILE A 182 -24.46 14.33 -14.25
N ARG A 183 -23.76 15.10 -13.41
CA ARG A 183 -24.34 16.26 -12.71
C ARG A 183 -24.95 17.27 -13.68
N GLN A 184 -24.24 17.60 -14.76
CA GLN A 184 -24.73 18.54 -15.79
C GLN A 184 -25.96 17.99 -16.54
N ALA A 185 -25.98 16.69 -16.85
CA ALA A 185 -27.12 16.04 -17.51
C ALA A 185 -28.38 16.09 -16.63
N LEU A 186 -28.25 15.86 -15.32
CA LEU A 186 -29.35 15.95 -14.36
C LEU A 186 -29.95 17.37 -14.25
N HIS A 187 -29.11 18.41 -14.29
CA HIS A 187 -29.57 19.81 -14.27
C HIS A 187 -30.31 20.22 -15.56
N LYS A 188 -29.83 19.79 -16.74
CA LYS A 188 -30.52 20.02 -18.02
C LYS A 188 -31.88 19.33 -18.07
N GLY A 189 -32.02 18.20 -17.38
CA GLY A 189 -33.28 17.49 -17.26
C GLY A 189 -34.33 18.23 -16.40
N SER A 190 -33.87 18.92 -15.36
CA SER A 190 -34.73 19.67 -14.43
C SER A 190 -35.28 20.97 -15.02
N SER A 191 -34.53 21.62 -15.91
CA SER A 191 -34.89 22.92 -16.51
C SER A 191 -35.98 22.86 -17.59
N ARG A 192 -36.52 21.68 -17.92
CA ARG A 192 -37.70 21.53 -18.79
C ARG A 192 -39.04 21.50 -18.05
N HIS A 193 -39.04 21.53 -16.72
CA HIS A 193 -40.27 21.56 -15.93
C HIS A 193 -40.17 22.55 -14.77
N GLU A 194 -40.46 23.84 -15.04
CA GLU A 194 -40.94 24.75 -14.00
C GLU A 194 -42.08 25.63 -14.54
N THR A 195 -43.31 25.23 -14.22
CA THR A 195 -44.37 26.15 -13.78
C THR A 195 -45.43 25.33 -13.06
N ILE A 196 -45.17 25.00 -11.79
CA ILE A 196 -46.23 24.86 -10.80
C ILE A 196 -45.67 25.40 -9.47
N PRO A 197 -46.19 26.51 -8.93
CA PRO A 197 -45.83 26.97 -7.59
C PRO A 197 -46.60 26.13 -6.57
N TYR A 198 -45.99 25.80 -5.42
CA TYR A 198 -46.59 25.97 -4.08
C TYR A 198 -45.67 25.49 -2.93
N THR A 199 -45.39 26.46 -2.05
CA THR A 199 -45.32 26.46 -0.56
C THR A 199 -44.67 25.34 0.26
N GLU A 200 -43.54 25.72 0.87
CA GLU A 200 -43.27 25.83 2.32
C GLU A 200 -43.57 24.70 3.33
N GLN A 201 -42.54 24.48 4.17
CA GLN A 201 -42.49 23.94 5.53
C GLN A 201 -42.38 22.41 5.72
N HIS A 202 -41.23 21.95 6.23
CA HIS A 202 -41.12 21.55 7.64
C HIS A 202 -39.64 21.37 8.09
N LYS A 203 -39.38 21.86 9.30
CA LYS A 203 -38.16 21.65 10.10
C LYS A 203 -38.08 20.21 10.61
N GLY A 204 -36.87 19.68 10.77
CA GLY A 204 -36.63 18.45 11.52
C GLY A 204 -35.15 18.10 11.64
N GLU A 205 -34.62 18.23 12.85
CA GLU A 205 -33.27 17.86 13.28
C GLU A 205 -33.02 16.34 13.18
N GLY A 206 -31.75 15.95 13.06
CA GLY A 206 -31.24 14.82 13.85
C GLY A 206 -30.65 13.63 13.10
N LYS A 207 -29.36 13.42 13.40
CA LYS A 207 -28.64 12.14 13.56
C LYS A 207 -28.12 11.44 12.30
N SER A 208 -26.79 11.36 12.25
CA SER A 208 -26.01 10.41 11.48
C SER A 208 -26.50 8.97 11.75
N PRO A 209 -26.85 8.17 10.72
CA PRO A 209 -27.20 6.77 10.92
C PRO A 209 -25.93 5.94 11.00
N LEU A 210 -25.79 5.24 12.12
CA LEU A 210 -24.92 4.09 12.28
C LEU A 210 -25.22 3.06 11.18
N ILE A 211 -24.17 2.57 10.53
CA ILE A 211 -24.19 1.51 9.52
C ILE A 211 -24.84 0.25 10.13
N PRO A 212 -25.93 -0.29 9.56
CA PRO A 212 -26.44 -1.59 9.97
C PRO A 212 -25.58 -2.71 9.35
N PRO A 213 -25.34 -3.83 10.06
CA PRO A 213 -24.61 -4.96 9.51
C PRO A 213 -25.48 -5.69 8.49
N CYS A 214 -25.14 -5.59 7.20
CA CYS A 214 -25.77 -6.35 6.14
C CYS A 214 -25.38 -7.83 6.24
N LYS A 215 -26.29 -8.65 6.76
CA LYS A 215 -26.32 -10.11 6.53
C LYS A 215 -27.09 -10.37 5.25
N ASN A 216 -26.41 -10.89 4.22
CA ASN A 216 -26.83 -12.01 3.35
C ASN A 216 -25.97 -12.04 2.08
N GLY A 217 -25.59 -13.27 1.70
CA GLY A 217 -24.63 -13.58 0.65
C GLY A 217 -24.96 -12.98 -0.72
N ILE A 218 -23.91 -12.53 -1.39
CA ILE A 218 -23.93 -12.12 -2.79
C ILE A 218 -24.02 -13.40 -3.62
N SER A 219 -25.24 -13.83 -3.93
CA SER A 219 -25.49 -14.71 -5.07
C SER A 219 -26.78 -14.25 -5.73
N ASN A 220 -26.65 -13.77 -6.96
CA ASN A 220 -27.67 -13.22 -7.87
C ASN A 220 -27.92 -11.70 -7.76
N ILE A 221 -27.00 -10.93 -8.33
CA ILE A 221 -27.30 -9.60 -8.88
C ILE A 221 -27.29 -9.74 -10.40
N PRO A 222 -28.38 -9.45 -11.13
CA PRO A 222 -28.41 -9.59 -12.58
C PRO A 222 -27.44 -8.60 -13.24
N PRO A 223 -26.75 -8.97 -14.34
CA PRO A 223 -25.87 -8.06 -15.05
C PRO A 223 -26.62 -6.84 -15.58
N LEU A 224 -25.99 -5.67 -15.48
CA LEU A 224 -26.47 -4.32 -15.87
C LEU A 224 -27.01 -4.17 -17.31
N LYS A 225 -26.91 -5.20 -18.16
CA LYS A 225 -27.31 -5.20 -19.59
C LYS A 225 -28.82 -5.05 -19.88
N LYS A 226 -29.69 -4.78 -18.90
CA LYS A 226 -31.16 -4.79 -19.10
C LYS A 226 -31.87 -3.43 -19.04
N TRP A 227 -31.15 -2.31 -18.94
CA TRP A 227 -31.76 -0.99 -18.64
C TRP A 227 -31.89 -0.01 -19.81
N CYS A 228 -32.20 -0.49 -21.01
CA CYS A 228 -32.52 0.38 -22.15
C CYS A 228 -33.96 0.19 -22.62
N LYS A 229 -34.93 0.79 -21.92
CA LYS A 229 -36.27 1.09 -22.49
C LYS A 229 -36.85 2.40 -21.93
N GLY A 230 -36.66 3.50 -22.66
CA GLY A 230 -37.64 4.59 -22.73
C GLY A 230 -37.24 5.99 -22.23
N GLY A 231 -36.76 6.83 -23.16
CA GLY A 231 -37.05 8.26 -23.29
C GLY A 231 -36.74 9.19 -22.11
N PHE A 232 -35.76 10.09 -22.29
CA PHE A 232 -35.15 11.01 -21.31
C PHE A 232 -34.07 10.37 -20.40
N SER A 233 -33.70 9.12 -20.66
CA SER A 233 -32.87 8.27 -19.80
C SER A 233 -31.66 7.62 -20.49
N ASP A 234 -31.31 7.99 -21.74
CA ASP A 234 -30.21 7.33 -22.49
C ASP A 234 -28.83 7.90 -22.15
N GLU A 235 -28.65 9.23 -22.17
CA GLU A 235 -27.32 9.83 -21.95
C GLU A 235 -26.84 9.64 -20.50
N THR A 236 -27.70 9.90 -19.51
CA THR A 236 -27.36 9.73 -18.09
C THR A 236 -27.08 8.27 -17.74
N SER A 237 -27.88 7.33 -18.27
CA SER A 237 -27.66 5.90 -18.00
C SER A 237 -26.35 5.40 -18.62
N VAL A 238 -26.01 5.86 -19.83
CA VAL A 238 -24.71 5.57 -20.46
C VAL A 238 -23.56 6.10 -19.60
N LEU A 239 -23.67 7.33 -19.07
CA LEU A 239 -22.63 7.90 -18.21
C LEU A 239 -22.50 7.15 -16.86
N ILE A 240 -23.61 6.73 -16.26
CA ILE A 240 -23.60 5.94 -15.02
C ILE A 240 -22.98 4.56 -15.26
N SER A 241 -23.34 3.89 -16.36
CA SER A 241 -22.73 2.62 -16.76
C SER A 241 -21.22 2.78 -16.96
N ALA A 242 -20.80 3.84 -17.64
CA ALA A 242 -19.38 4.14 -17.85
C ALA A 242 -18.65 4.41 -16.52
N LEU A 243 -19.28 5.08 -15.56
CA LEU A 243 -18.70 5.29 -14.23
C LEU A 243 -18.58 3.98 -13.45
N SER A 244 -19.62 3.14 -13.49
CA SER A 244 -19.66 1.83 -12.84
C SER A 244 -18.55 0.93 -13.39
N GLU A 245 -18.45 0.80 -14.72
CA GLU A 245 -17.41 0.03 -15.40
C GLU A 245 -16.00 0.56 -15.05
N HIS A 246 -15.85 1.87 -14.96
CA HIS A 246 -14.58 2.49 -14.57
C HIS A 246 -14.19 2.15 -13.13
N ILE A 247 -15.12 2.21 -12.17
CA ILE A 247 -14.86 1.84 -10.77
C ILE A 247 -14.56 0.34 -10.64
N GLU A 248 -15.34 -0.51 -11.32
CA GLU A 248 -15.12 -1.96 -11.33
C GLU A 248 -13.72 -2.29 -11.86
N SER A 249 -13.30 -1.65 -12.97
CA SER A 249 -11.95 -1.85 -13.52
C SER A 249 -10.82 -1.44 -12.56
N LEU A 250 -11.04 -0.43 -11.69
CA LEU A 250 -10.09 -0.05 -10.66
C LEU A 250 -10.08 -1.08 -9.52
N LEU A 251 -11.25 -1.53 -9.07
CA LEU A 251 -11.38 -2.53 -8.01
C LEU A 251 -10.75 -3.88 -8.39
N GLU A 252 -10.83 -4.28 -9.66
CA GLU A 252 -10.17 -5.48 -10.19
C GLU A 252 -8.64 -5.46 -10.02
N THR A 253 -8.03 -4.27 -9.93
CA THR A 253 -6.57 -4.14 -9.74
C THR A 253 -6.12 -4.18 -8.29
N ALA A 254 -7.07 -4.08 -7.34
CA ALA A 254 -6.75 -3.90 -5.93
C ALA A 254 -6.05 -5.12 -5.32
N SER A 255 -6.40 -6.34 -5.74
CA SER A 255 -5.78 -7.57 -5.24
C SER A 255 -4.26 -7.54 -5.45
N LEU A 256 -3.85 -7.27 -6.70
CA LEU A 256 -2.45 -7.12 -7.07
C LEU A 256 -1.79 -5.95 -6.32
N GLY A 257 -2.38 -4.76 -6.37
CA GLY A 257 -1.75 -3.57 -5.82
C GLY A 257 -1.54 -3.66 -4.30
N MET A 258 -2.52 -4.21 -3.57
CA MET A 258 -2.39 -4.46 -2.14
C MET A 258 -1.36 -5.54 -1.83
N ALA A 259 -1.30 -6.63 -2.60
CA ALA A 259 -0.30 -7.68 -2.40
C ALA A 259 1.14 -7.16 -2.60
N LEU A 260 1.35 -6.15 -3.45
CA LEU A 260 2.67 -5.55 -3.69
C LEU A 260 3.15 -4.64 -2.53
N THR A 261 2.24 -4.00 -1.79
CA THR A 261 2.57 -3.05 -0.72
C THR A 261 2.38 -3.65 0.68
N SER A 262 1.49 -4.61 0.81
CA SER A 262 1.17 -5.36 2.02
C SER A 262 1.29 -6.86 1.70
N PRO A 263 2.51 -7.42 1.75
CA PRO A 263 2.76 -8.83 1.43
C PRO A 263 1.87 -9.77 2.24
N GLN A 264 1.34 -10.80 1.58
CA GLN A 264 0.55 -11.83 2.25
C GLN A 264 1.46 -12.71 3.11
N VAL A 265 0.95 -13.12 4.27
CA VAL A 265 1.62 -14.05 5.19
C VAL A 265 1.44 -15.48 4.69
N LEU A 266 2.56 -16.12 4.34
CA LEU A 266 2.63 -17.51 3.89
C LEU A 266 3.18 -18.39 5.02
N VAL A 267 2.46 -19.45 5.36
CA VAL A 267 2.90 -20.46 6.33
C VAL A 267 3.08 -21.82 5.65
N ILE A 268 4.15 -22.52 5.99
CA ILE A 268 4.38 -23.92 5.57
C ILE A 268 4.10 -24.84 6.75
N LEU A 269 3.12 -25.73 6.57
CA LEU A 269 2.66 -26.68 7.56
C LEU A 269 2.95 -28.11 7.09
N GLY A 270 3.36 -28.99 7.99
CA GLY A 270 3.65 -30.39 7.66
C GLY A 270 4.38 -31.09 8.79
N LYS A 271 4.38 -32.43 8.80
CA LYS A 271 5.05 -33.22 9.85
C LYS A 271 6.57 -33.04 9.86
N PRO A 272 7.27 -33.50 10.91
CA PRO A 272 8.72 -33.66 10.86
C PRO A 272 9.16 -34.45 9.62
N ASN A 273 10.27 -34.05 9.00
CA ASN A 273 10.92 -34.76 7.89
C ASN A 273 10.11 -34.91 6.58
N VAL A 274 8.98 -34.21 6.38
CA VAL A 274 8.25 -34.20 5.08
C VAL A 274 8.95 -33.37 4.00
N GLY A 275 10.03 -32.67 4.35
CA GLY A 275 10.83 -31.85 3.43
C GLY A 275 10.44 -30.37 3.39
N LYS A 276 9.83 -29.83 4.46
CA LYS A 276 9.52 -28.39 4.59
C LYS A 276 10.74 -27.50 4.35
N SER A 277 11.85 -27.77 5.04
CA SER A 277 13.09 -26.99 4.90
C SER A 277 13.69 -27.08 3.50
N THR A 278 13.53 -28.22 2.83
CA THR A 278 13.94 -28.37 1.42
C THR A 278 13.10 -27.48 0.52
N ILE A 279 11.76 -27.50 0.68
CA ILE A 279 10.84 -26.64 -0.08
C ILE A 279 11.16 -25.16 0.17
N ILE A 280 11.37 -24.76 1.43
CA ILE A 280 11.76 -23.40 1.81
C ILE A 280 13.05 -23.02 1.08
N ASN A 281 14.09 -23.85 1.14
CA ASN A 281 15.36 -23.55 0.48
C ASN A 281 15.24 -23.48 -1.04
N THR A 282 14.39 -24.30 -1.66
CA THR A 282 14.13 -24.25 -3.10
C THR A 282 13.38 -22.97 -3.47
N ILE A 283 12.29 -22.64 -2.78
CA ILE A 283 11.53 -21.39 -3.00
C ILE A 283 12.40 -20.16 -2.74
N LEU A 284 13.20 -20.18 -1.67
CA LEU A 284 14.16 -19.12 -1.37
C LEU A 284 15.23 -19.03 -2.45
N GLY A 285 15.70 -20.15 -2.99
CA GLY A 285 16.79 -20.19 -3.98
C GLY A 285 16.49 -19.49 -5.30
N GLU A 286 15.21 -19.34 -5.67
CA GLU A 286 14.83 -18.73 -6.95
C GLU A 286 14.82 -17.19 -6.90
N GLU A 287 14.35 -16.56 -5.81
CA GLU A 287 14.29 -15.09 -5.71
C GLU A 287 14.38 -14.58 -4.24
N ARG A 288 15.45 -14.91 -3.49
CA ARG A 288 15.67 -14.29 -2.15
C ARG A 288 15.66 -12.77 -2.26
N MET A 289 14.86 -12.13 -1.41
CA MET A 289 14.96 -10.69 -1.21
C MET A 289 16.05 -10.39 -0.20
N ILE A 290 17.04 -9.59 -0.60
CA ILE A 290 18.02 -9.06 0.35
C ILE A 290 17.31 -7.98 1.17
N VAL A 291 16.83 -8.33 2.35
CA VAL A 291 16.32 -7.38 3.32
C VAL A 291 17.48 -6.96 4.21
N HIS A 292 17.84 -5.68 4.16
CA HIS A 292 18.66 -5.10 5.23
C HIS A 292 17.74 -4.89 6.45
N HIS A 293 17.98 -5.61 7.53
CA HIS A 293 17.37 -5.30 8.81
C HIS A 293 17.93 -3.95 9.29
N GLU A 294 17.08 -2.96 9.49
CA GLU A 294 17.45 -1.80 10.31
C GLU A 294 17.60 -2.29 11.77
N PRO A 295 18.73 -2.04 12.45
CA PRO A 295 18.91 -2.47 13.83
C PRO A 295 17.91 -1.74 14.73
N GLY A 296 16.90 -2.44 15.27
CA GLY A 296 16.01 -1.80 16.25
C GLY A 296 14.61 -2.37 16.46
N THR A 297 14.10 -3.32 15.66
CA THR A 297 12.79 -3.91 15.95
C THR A 297 12.90 -5.02 17.00
N THR A 298 12.68 -4.64 18.26
CA THR A 298 12.48 -5.62 19.33
C THR A 298 11.23 -6.44 19.09
N ARG A 299 11.43 -7.77 19.09
CA ARG A 299 10.44 -8.83 19.34
C ARG A 299 9.28 -8.93 18.35
N ASP A 300 9.37 -9.88 17.43
CA ASP A 300 8.40 -10.98 17.23
C ASP A 300 8.66 -11.67 15.88
N TYR A 301 8.98 -12.97 15.90
CA TYR A 301 9.21 -13.89 14.77
C TYR A 301 10.33 -13.51 13.75
N VAL A 302 11.17 -14.48 13.39
CA VAL A 302 12.11 -14.34 12.27
C VAL A 302 11.30 -14.58 10.99
N SER A 303 10.67 -13.57 10.40
CA SER A 303 10.03 -13.73 9.08
C SER A 303 11.02 -13.43 7.95
N GLU A 304 10.89 -14.18 6.85
CA GLU A 304 11.68 -13.97 5.63
C GLU A 304 10.77 -13.50 4.50
N LEU A 305 11.25 -12.58 3.66
CA LEU A 305 10.51 -12.12 2.49
C LEU A 305 10.96 -12.89 1.25
N ILE A 306 10.00 -13.46 0.53
CA ILE A 306 10.21 -14.20 -0.72
C ILE A 306 9.44 -13.54 -1.87
N SER A 307 9.94 -13.70 -3.10
CA SER A 307 9.25 -13.29 -4.31
C SER A 307 8.80 -14.52 -5.08
N ILE A 308 7.54 -14.57 -5.48
CA ILE A 308 7.01 -15.62 -6.37
C ILE A 308 6.27 -14.91 -7.50
N GLU A 309 6.73 -15.10 -8.75
CA GLU A 309 6.21 -14.39 -9.93
C GLU A 309 6.13 -12.85 -9.75
N GLY A 310 7.10 -12.28 -9.01
CA GLY A 310 7.14 -10.85 -8.69
C GLY A 310 6.18 -10.38 -7.59
N ILE A 311 5.46 -11.28 -6.93
CA ILE A 311 4.61 -11.01 -5.76
C ILE A 311 5.39 -11.26 -4.47
N PRO A 312 5.49 -10.29 -3.55
CA PRO A 312 6.13 -10.50 -2.26
C PRO A 312 5.23 -11.31 -1.32
N PHE A 313 5.81 -12.30 -0.65
CA PHE A 313 5.19 -13.00 0.47
C PHE A 313 6.07 -12.89 1.71
N GLU A 314 5.43 -12.75 2.86
CA GLU A 314 6.08 -12.89 4.16
C GLU A 314 5.99 -14.34 4.61
N LEU A 315 7.09 -15.06 4.49
CA LEU A 315 7.22 -16.42 4.97
C LEU A 315 7.41 -16.38 6.49
N VAL A 316 6.37 -16.75 7.23
CA VAL A 316 6.44 -16.84 8.69
C VAL A 316 7.06 -18.16 9.09
N ASP A 317 8.12 -18.03 9.88
CA ASP A 317 8.96 -19.14 10.30
C ASP A 317 8.27 -20.00 11.37
N THR A 318 7.74 -21.15 10.94
CA THR A 318 7.60 -22.35 11.78
C THR A 318 8.96 -23.07 11.96
N ALA A 319 10.00 -22.63 11.24
CA ALA A 319 11.31 -23.26 11.13
C ALA A 319 12.42 -22.42 11.80
N GLY A 320 12.16 -22.02 13.05
CA GLY A 320 13.20 -21.87 14.08
C GLY A 320 14.04 -23.15 14.30
N MET A 321 13.93 -24.14 13.40
CA MET A 321 14.84 -25.23 13.15
C MET A 321 16.06 -24.75 12.32
N ARG A 322 16.72 -23.68 12.77
CA ARG A 322 18.16 -23.55 12.49
C ARG A 322 18.84 -24.64 13.32
N ASP A 323 19.60 -25.51 12.65
CA ASP A 323 20.37 -26.65 13.18
C ASP A 323 20.57 -26.62 14.70
N THR A 324 19.59 -27.14 15.43
CA THR A 324 19.77 -27.59 16.80
C THR A 324 19.11 -28.95 16.90
N SER A 325 19.99 -29.96 16.84
CA SER A 325 19.74 -31.35 17.16
C SER A 325 18.73 -31.53 18.29
N ASP A 326 17.78 -32.45 18.09
CA ASP A 326 17.14 -33.28 19.10
C ASP A 326 16.76 -32.60 20.43
N LYS A 327 15.48 -32.15 20.54
CA LYS A 327 14.59 -32.29 21.74
C LYS A 327 13.40 -31.31 21.83
N LEU A 328 13.16 -30.42 20.86
CA LEU A 328 12.07 -29.42 20.92
C LEU A 328 10.95 -29.63 19.90
N GLU A 329 10.49 -30.87 19.70
CA GLU A 329 9.43 -31.19 18.72
C GLU A 329 8.01 -31.28 19.32
N ALA A 330 7.85 -31.20 20.64
CA ALA A 330 6.53 -31.26 21.29
C ALA A 330 5.88 -29.88 21.51
N LEU A 331 6.68 -28.79 21.51
CA LEU A 331 6.18 -27.41 21.59
C LEU A 331 5.56 -26.92 20.25
N SER A 332 5.66 -27.74 19.20
CA SER A 332 5.45 -27.39 17.80
C SER A 332 3.99 -27.35 17.33
N ILE A 333 2.99 -27.67 18.16
CA ILE A 333 1.57 -27.65 17.73
C ILE A 333 0.88 -26.32 18.09
N GLU A 334 1.13 -25.78 19.29
CA GLU A 334 0.46 -24.57 19.79
C GLU A 334 1.02 -23.29 19.14
N LEU A 335 2.36 -23.22 18.98
CA LEU A 335 3.05 -22.18 18.18
C LEU A 335 2.58 -22.18 16.72
N THR A 336 2.28 -23.37 16.16
CA THR A 336 1.80 -23.52 14.79
C THR A 336 0.37 -23.03 14.60
N LEU A 337 -0.50 -23.21 15.60
CA LEU A 337 -1.89 -22.73 15.50
C LEU A 337 -1.96 -21.20 15.47
N GLU A 338 -1.22 -20.51 16.34
CA GLU A 338 -1.19 -19.04 16.34
C GLU A 338 -0.64 -18.47 15.01
N GLN A 339 0.41 -19.09 14.48
CA GLN A 339 1.00 -18.71 13.19
C GLN A 339 0.06 -18.96 12.02
N VAL A 340 -0.61 -20.12 11.99
CA VAL A 340 -1.65 -20.42 10.99
C VAL A 340 -2.79 -19.42 11.09
N HIS A 341 -3.25 -19.05 12.29
CA HIS A 341 -4.30 -18.04 12.47
C HIS A 341 -3.97 -16.67 11.87
N ARG A 342 -2.68 -16.29 11.86
CA ARG A 342 -2.19 -15.03 11.27
C ARG A 342 -1.88 -15.13 9.76
N SER A 343 -1.85 -16.33 9.20
CA SER A 343 -1.54 -16.53 7.79
C SER A 343 -2.70 -16.15 6.86
N ASP A 344 -2.34 -15.69 5.66
CA ASP A 344 -3.25 -15.50 4.53
C ASP A 344 -3.29 -16.76 3.65
N LYS A 345 -2.14 -17.43 3.49
CA LYS A 345 -2.04 -18.70 2.75
C LYS A 345 -1.24 -19.74 3.52
N VAL A 346 -1.63 -21.01 3.39
CA VAL A 346 -0.95 -22.15 4.01
C VAL A 346 -0.56 -23.18 2.95
N ILE A 347 0.73 -23.51 2.85
CA ILE A 347 1.22 -24.66 2.09
C ILE A 347 1.23 -25.87 3.03
N ALA A 348 0.36 -26.84 2.77
CA ALA A 348 0.25 -28.05 3.57
C ALA A 348 1.02 -29.20 2.91
N VAL A 349 2.16 -29.59 3.50
CA VAL A 349 3.13 -30.53 2.93
C VAL A 349 2.94 -31.95 3.50
N PHE A 350 2.79 -32.92 2.60
CA PHE A 350 2.63 -34.35 2.88
C PHE A 350 3.74 -35.16 2.20
N ASP A 351 4.15 -36.28 2.78
CA ASP A 351 5.24 -37.13 2.27
C ASP A 351 4.70 -38.29 1.42
N ASN A 352 5.00 -38.30 0.12
CA ASN A 352 4.59 -39.35 -0.83
C ASN A 352 5.15 -40.74 -0.48
N SER A 353 6.31 -40.81 0.16
CA SER A 353 7.06 -42.05 0.41
C SER A 353 6.58 -42.87 1.61
N ARG A 354 5.56 -42.37 2.32
CA ARG A 354 5.00 -42.95 3.56
C ARG A 354 3.48 -43.10 3.47
N PRO A 355 2.87 -44.08 4.16
CA PRO A 355 1.42 -44.17 4.26
C PRO A 355 0.87 -43.02 5.11
N PHE A 356 -0.38 -42.66 4.84
CA PHE A 356 -1.12 -41.67 5.62
C PHE A 356 -1.33 -42.16 7.07
N ASP A 357 -1.11 -41.30 8.06
CA ASP A 357 -1.25 -41.64 9.50
C ASP A 357 -2.06 -40.61 10.31
N GLN A 358 -2.07 -40.74 11.65
CA GLN A 358 -2.83 -39.86 12.56
C GLN A 358 -2.32 -38.41 12.61
N GLU A 359 -1.02 -38.18 12.42
CA GLU A 359 -0.46 -36.82 12.37
C GLU A 359 -0.91 -36.09 11.10
N ASP A 360 -1.07 -36.79 9.96
CA ASP A 360 -1.62 -36.18 8.73
C ASP A 360 -3.07 -35.76 8.96
N GLU A 361 -3.83 -36.62 9.63
CA GLU A 361 -5.21 -36.33 10.04
C GLU A 361 -5.28 -35.12 10.98
N GLY A 362 -4.33 -35.00 11.92
CA GLY A 362 -4.21 -33.84 12.81
C GLY A 362 -3.97 -32.53 12.06
N ILE A 363 -3.11 -32.55 11.03
CA ILE A 363 -2.87 -31.40 10.14
C ILE A 363 -4.15 -31.03 9.38
N LEU A 364 -4.84 -32.01 8.78
CA LEU A 364 -6.09 -31.76 8.06
C LEU A 364 -7.19 -31.18 8.98
N ASN A 365 -7.30 -31.68 10.21
CA ASN A 365 -8.24 -31.15 11.19
C ASN A 365 -7.94 -29.70 11.58
N THR A 366 -6.66 -29.38 11.76
CA THR A 366 -6.18 -28.02 12.04
C THR A 366 -6.55 -27.07 10.91
N LEU A 367 -6.24 -27.46 9.67
CA LEU A 367 -6.55 -26.71 8.46
C LEU A 367 -8.06 -26.46 8.29
N ASN A 368 -8.87 -27.50 8.49
CA ASN A 368 -10.33 -27.40 8.44
C ASN A 368 -10.90 -26.51 9.54
N SER A 369 -10.30 -26.51 10.72
CA SER A 369 -10.67 -25.58 11.80
C SER A 369 -10.32 -24.14 11.43
N TRP A 370 -9.12 -23.89 10.92
CA TRP A 370 -8.66 -22.56 10.50
C TRP A 370 -9.53 -21.93 9.40
N LEU A 371 -9.95 -22.71 8.40
CA LEU A 371 -10.92 -22.28 7.39
C LEU A 371 -12.27 -21.87 8.02
N LYS A 372 -12.73 -22.59 9.05
CA LYS A 372 -14.00 -22.28 9.73
C LYS A 372 -13.89 -21.04 10.62
N THR A 373 -12.79 -20.86 11.35
CA THR A 373 -12.58 -19.71 12.25
C THR A 373 -12.49 -18.38 11.49
N GLY A 374 -12.00 -18.41 10.24
CA GLY A 374 -11.94 -17.22 9.38
C GLY A 374 -13.30 -16.60 9.03
N ASN A 375 -14.41 -17.32 9.21
CA ASN A 375 -15.75 -16.84 8.83
C ASN A 375 -16.51 -16.11 9.95
N PHE A 376 -15.96 -16.01 11.18
CA PHE A 376 -16.71 -15.49 12.33
C PHE A 376 -16.54 -13.97 12.58
N ASP A 377 -15.45 -13.35 12.10
CA ASP A 377 -15.19 -11.90 12.27
C ASP A 377 -15.87 -11.05 11.17
N ASN A 378 -17.20 -11.09 11.14
CA ASN A 378 -18.06 -10.33 10.20
C ASN A 378 -18.15 -8.81 10.51
N LEU A 379 -17.02 -8.17 10.82
CA LEU A 379 -16.88 -6.71 10.94
C LEU A 379 -15.67 -6.15 10.19
N SER A 380 -14.84 -7.02 9.60
CA SER A 380 -13.87 -6.64 8.58
C SER A 380 -14.28 -7.36 7.30
N GLN A 381 -14.87 -6.65 6.34
CA GLN A 381 -14.95 -7.15 4.97
C GLN A 381 -13.53 -7.31 4.45
N LYS A 382 -12.96 -8.48 4.73
CA LYS A 382 -11.67 -8.95 4.27
C LYS A 382 -11.90 -9.55 2.88
N GLY A 383 -11.17 -9.05 1.89
CA GLY A 383 -10.80 -9.81 0.70
C GLY A 383 -9.79 -10.91 1.04
N ASP A 384 -9.88 -11.53 2.22
CA ASP A 384 -9.01 -12.61 2.66
C ASP A 384 -9.51 -13.91 2.05
N MET A 385 -8.99 -14.26 0.89
CA MET A 385 -8.99 -15.66 0.50
C MET A 385 -7.91 -16.37 1.31
N LYS A 386 -8.28 -16.75 2.55
CA LYS A 386 -7.58 -17.82 3.26
C LYS A 386 -7.46 -19.01 2.32
N ALA A 387 -6.26 -19.28 1.81
CA ALA A 387 -6.04 -20.35 0.85
C ALA A 387 -5.18 -21.44 1.47
N ILE A 388 -5.55 -22.68 1.24
CA ILE A 388 -4.71 -23.85 1.53
C ILE A 388 -4.22 -24.39 0.21
N ILE A 389 -2.93 -24.70 0.10
CA ILE A 389 -2.35 -25.35 -1.05
C ILE A 389 -1.75 -26.69 -0.58
N PRO A 390 -2.44 -27.82 -0.82
CA PRO A 390 -1.88 -29.12 -0.49
C PRO A 390 -0.75 -29.49 -1.45
N VAL A 391 0.37 -29.87 -0.87
CA VAL A 391 1.60 -30.26 -1.58
C VAL A 391 1.98 -31.66 -1.15
N ILE A 392 2.09 -32.57 -2.10
CA ILE A 392 2.65 -33.90 -1.93
C ILE A 392 4.11 -33.83 -2.38
N ASN A 393 5.03 -33.94 -1.43
CA ASN A 393 6.47 -33.88 -1.66
C ASN A 393 7.08 -35.29 -1.76
N LYS A 394 8.31 -35.37 -2.27
CA LYS A 394 9.05 -36.63 -2.51
C LYS A 394 8.42 -37.52 -3.58
N CYS A 395 7.86 -36.91 -4.62
CA CYS A 395 7.27 -37.62 -5.77
C CYS A 395 8.31 -38.37 -6.63
N ASP A 396 9.60 -38.14 -6.38
CA ASP A 396 10.71 -38.96 -6.89
C ASP A 396 10.78 -40.37 -6.28
N LEU A 397 10.12 -40.60 -5.14
CA LEU A 397 10.07 -41.88 -4.45
C LEU A 397 8.76 -42.65 -4.77
N PRO A 398 8.74 -43.99 -4.58
CA PRO A 398 7.53 -44.78 -4.78
C PRO A 398 6.36 -44.30 -3.90
N THR A 399 5.19 -44.10 -4.52
CA THR A 399 3.97 -43.63 -3.85
C THR A 399 3.45 -44.66 -2.84
N LYS A 400 3.38 -44.25 -1.58
CA LYS A 400 2.70 -44.97 -0.49
C LYS A 400 1.56 -44.17 0.13
N LEU A 401 1.53 -42.87 -0.11
CA LEU A 401 0.52 -41.96 0.41
C LEU A 401 -0.81 -42.10 -0.36
N ASN A 402 -1.93 -42.11 0.35
CA ASN A 402 -3.24 -42.03 -0.28
C ASN A 402 -3.60 -40.58 -0.61
N ARG A 403 -3.23 -40.13 -1.82
CA ARG A 403 -3.50 -38.79 -2.34
C ARG A 403 -4.99 -38.40 -2.27
N LEU A 404 -5.89 -39.32 -2.63
CA LEU A 404 -7.33 -39.06 -2.67
C LEU A 404 -7.90 -38.66 -1.30
N ARG A 405 -7.31 -39.15 -0.21
CA ARG A 405 -7.73 -38.79 1.15
C ARG A 405 -7.49 -37.31 1.45
N ILE A 406 -6.33 -36.79 1.04
CA ILE A 406 -5.97 -35.37 1.23
C ILE A 406 -6.86 -34.48 0.34
N GLU A 407 -6.99 -34.85 -0.93
CA GLU A 407 -7.78 -34.07 -1.88
C GLU A 407 -9.26 -34.03 -1.52
N SER A 408 -9.82 -35.14 -1.03
CA SER A 408 -11.19 -35.21 -0.55
C SER A 408 -11.40 -34.38 0.72
N ALA A 409 -10.43 -34.39 1.64
CA ALA A 409 -10.52 -33.64 2.89
C ALA A 409 -10.43 -32.13 2.69
N LEU A 410 -9.63 -31.66 1.74
CA LEU A 410 -9.42 -30.23 1.45
C LEU A 410 -10.25 -29.72 0.27
N GLN A 411 -11.00 -30.60 -0.41
CA GLN A 411 -11.84 -30.30 -1.57
C GLN A 411 -11.09 -29.63 -2.73
N GLN A 412 -9.82 -30.00 -2.92
CA GLN A 412 -8.96 -29.48 -3.98
C GLN A 412 -7.85 -30.47 -4.31
N SER A 413 -7.32 -30.41 -5.53
CA SER A 413 -6.22 -31.29 -5.94
C SER A 413 -4.92 -30.92 -5.22
N ALA A 414 -4.01 -31.88 -5.05
CA ALA A 414 -2.69 -31.63 -4.49
C ALA A 414 -1.64 -31.38 -5.58
N CYS A 415 -0.72 -30.45 -5.34
CA CYS A 415 0.48 -30.24 -6.15
C CYS A 415 1.49 -31.35 -5.81
N CYS A 416 1.92 -32.12 -6.81
CA CYS A 416 2.99 -33.09 -6.63
C CYS A 416 4.32 -32.41 -6.94
N ILE A 417 5.30 -32.52 -6.03
CA ILE A 417 6.64 -31.96 -6.22
C ILE A 417 7.74 -32.92 -5.77
N SER A 418 8.94 -32.68 -6.26
CA SER A 418 10.18 -33.22 -5.69
C SER A 418 11.10 -32.07 -5.29
N ALA A 419 11.05 -31.69 -4.02
CA ALA A 419 11.83 -30.55 -3.53
C ALA A 419 13.35 -30.75 -3.65
N VAL A 420 13.84 -31.98 -3.52
CA VAL A 420 15.27 -32.31 -3.64
C VAL A 420 15.78 -32.14 -5.07
N ASN A 421 14.93 -32.45 -6.06
CA ASN A 421 15.27 -32.35 -7.47
C ASN A 421 14.89 -30.99 -8.07
N SER A 422 14.30 -30.08 -7.27
CA SER A 422 13.79 -28.77 -7.71
C SER A 422 12.87 -28.85 -8.94
N ASN A 423 12.03 -29.90 -9.02
CA ASN A 423 11.14 -30.15 -10.14
C ASN A 423 9.66 -29.93 -9.74
N GLU A 424 8.84 -29.57 -10.72
CA GLU A 424 7.37 -29.51 -10.64
C GLU A 424 6.81 -28.37 -9.75
N PHE A 425 7.59 -27.30 -9.50
CA PHE A 425 7.16 -26.14 -8.71
C PHE A 425 6.20 -25.19 -9.45
N GLU A 426 6.11 -25.27 -10.78
CA GLU A 426 5.28 -24.37 -11.60
C GLU A 426 3.81 -24.31 -11.12
N GLU A 427 3.22 -25.46 -10.79
CA GLU A 427 1.84 -25.53 -10.30
C GLU A 427 1.69 -24.94 -8.89
N LEU A 428 2.71 -25.07 -8.04
CA LEU A 428 2.72 -24.43 -6.72
C LEU A 428 2.81 -22.90 -6.86
N HIS A 429 3.72 -22.40 -7.68
CA HIS A 429 3.87 -20.97 -7.95
C HIS A 429 2.59 -20.39 -8.57
N ARG A 430 2.01 -21.08 -9.55
CA ARG A 430 0.74 -20.70 -10.18
C ARG A 430 -0.38 -20.57 -9.16
N ARG A 431 -0.56 -21.52 -8.24
CA ARG A 431 -1.62 -21.44 -7.21
C ARG A 431 -1.38 -20.37 -6.15
N LEU A 432 -0.11 -20.05 -5.87
CA LEU A 432 0.20 -18.95 -4.97
C LEU A 432 -0.15 -17.60 -5.58
N THR A 433 -0.09 -17.48 -6.92
CA THR A 433 -0.21 -16.20 -7.62
C THR A 433 -1.40 -16.06 -8.58
N GLU A 434 -2.23 -17.09 -8.76
CA GLU A 434 -3.32 -17.12 -9.74
C GLU A 434 -4.40 -16.05 -9.52
N GLU A 435 -4.51 -15.50 -8.31
CA GLU A 435 -5.43 -14.41 -7.99
C GLU A 435 -4.91 -13.01 -8.41
N PHE A 436 -3.64 -12.93 -8.82
CA PHE A 436 -2.97 -11.69 -9.21
C PHE A 436 -2.72 -11.63 -10.72
N ASP A 437 -3.09 -10.50 -11.35
CA ASP A 437 -2.68 -10.18 -12.73
C ASP A 437 -1.20 -9.76 -12.73
N THR A 438 -0.29 -10.74 -12.69
CA THR A 438 1.17 -10.52 -12.66
C THR A 438 1.72 -9.97 -13.98
N VAL A 439 0.90 -9.88 -15.04
CA VAL A 439 1.31 -9.33 -16.34
C VAL A 439 1.46 -7.81 -16.23
N TYR A 440 2.71 -7.36 -16.25
CA TYR A 440 3.01 -5.93 -16.22
C TYR A 440 2.45 -5.21 -17.46
N LYS A 441 1.64 -4.17 -17.19
CA LYS A 441 1.05 -3.28 -18.20
C LYS A 441 1.45 -1.84 -17.83
N PRO A 442 2.30 -1.16 -18.62
CA PRO A 442 2.76 0.20 -18.32
C PRO A 442 1.60 1.16 -18.12
N MET A 443 1.70 2.03 -17.11
CA MET A 443 0.71 3.06 -16.80
C MET A 443 -0.71 2.53 -16.53
N LYS A 444 -0.87 1.22 -16.24
CA LYS A 444 -2.15 0.68 -15.77
C LYS A 444 -2.43 1.29 -14.38
N PRO A 445 -3.60 1.93 -14.17
CA PRO A 445 -3.97 2.42 -12.85
C PRO A 445 -4.19 1.23 -11.92
N ILE A 446 -3.55 1.26 -10.75
CA ILE A 446 -3.63 0.17 -9.77
C ILE A 446 -3.96 0.78 -8.40
N LEU A 447 -5.01 0.27 -7.74
CA LEU A 447 -5.28 0.58 -6.33
C LEU A 447 -4.29 -0.20 -5.47
N PHE A 448 -3.41 0.48 -4.75
CA PHE A 448 -2.27 -0.15 -4.08
C PHE A 448 -2.29 -0.04 -2.56
N ASN A 449 -3.35 0.52 -1.98
CA ASN A 449 -3.54 0.51 -0.53
C ASN A 449 -5.01 0.36 -0.13
N ARG A 450 -5.23 0.02 1.14
CA ARG A 450 -6.56 -0.27 1.68
C ARG A 450 -7.49 0.94 1.66
N ARG A 451 -6.99 2.15 1.89
CA ARG A 451 -7.80 3.39 1.88
C ARG A 451 -8.41 3.61 0.50
N GLN A 452 -7.59 3.53 -0.54
CA GLN A 452 -8.01 3.67 -1.93
C GLN A 452 -9.05 2.61 -2.30
N TYR A 453 -8.80 1.34 -1.93
CA TYR A 453 -9.76 0.24 -2.13
C TYR A 453 -11.11 0.51 -1.46
N LEU A 454 -11.12 0.83 -0.16
CA LEU A 454 -12.35 1.06 0.59
C LEU A 454 -13.18 2.22 0.02
N LEU A 455 -12.53 3.31 -0.37
CA LEU A 455 -13.21 4.45 -1.00
C LEU A 455 -13.85 4.03 -2.34
N MET A 456 -13.13 3.30 -3.19
CA MET A 456 -13.70 2.84 -4.46
C MET A 456 -14.80 1.79 -4.27
N THR A 457 -14.71 0.94 -3.24
CA THR A 457 -15.79 0.02 -2.87
C THR A 457 -17.03 0.76 -2.38
N GLN A 458 -16.86 1.82 -1.58
CA GLN A 458 -17.97 2.68 -1.17
C GLN A 458 -18.66 3.32 -2.38
N ALA A 459 -17.89 3.82 -3.35
CA ALA A 459 -18.44 4.36 -4.59
C ALA A 459 -19.23 3.31 -5.40
N ASP A 460 -18.69 2.09 -5.51
CA ASP A 460 -19.35 0.98 -6.20
C ASP A 460 -20.69 0.59 -5.55
N ILE A 461 -20.69 0.45 -4.21
CA ILE A 461 -21.90 0.15 -3.44
C ILE A 461 -22.95 1.24 -3.65
N LEU A 462 -22.54 2.50 -3.58
CA LEU A 462 -23.45 3.65 -3.73
C LEU A 462 -24.09 3.70 -5.12
N ILE A 463 -23.33 3.41 -6.17
CA ILE A 463 -23.88 3.32 -7.54
C ILE A 463 -24.84 2.15 -7.67
N LYS A 464 -24.48 0.97 -7.14
CA LYS A 464 -25.29 -0.26 -7.27
C LYS A 464 -26.60 -0.22 -6.48
N GLN A 465 -26.59 0.34 -5.26
CA GLN A 465 -27.79 0.41 -4.42
C GLN A 465 -28.82 1.42 -4.93
N ASP A 466 -28.38 2.54 -5.50
CA ASP A 466 -29.26 3.63 -5.91
C ASP A 466 -29.31 3.85 -7.43
N ALA A 467 -28.90 2.87 -8.22
CA ALA A 467 -28.92 2.95 -9.67
C ALA A 467 -30.32 3.30 -10.23
N GLU A 468 -31.38 2.74 -9.66
CA GLU A 468 -32.76 3.07 -10.05
C GLU A 468 -33.11 4.54 -9.75
N CYS A 469 -32.63 5.08 -8.62
CA CYS A 469 -32.84 6.48 -8.25
C CYS A 469 -32.08 7.44 -9.18
N LEU A 470 -30.87 7.05 -9.62
CA LEU A 470 -30.06 7.83 -10.56
C LEU A 470 -30.68 7.89 -11.97
N ILE A 471 -31.54 6.92 -12.32
CA ILE A 471 -32.19 6.81 -13.63
C ILE A 471 -33.64 7.35 -13.60
N ALA A 472 -34.28 7.41 -12.43
CA ALA A 472 -35.70 7.77 -12.30
C ALA A 472 -35.99 9.27 -12.53
N LYS A 473 -37.01 9.56 -13.34
CA LYS A 473 -37.44 10.91 -13.77
C LYS A 473 -37.89 11.87 -12.66
N GLY A 474 -38.19 11.37 -11.46
CA GLY A 474 -38.72 12.17 -10.33
C GLY A 474 -37.78 12.31 -9.13
N GLY A 475 -36.56 11.75 -9.19
CA GLY A 475 -35.64 11.64 -8.07
C GLY A 475 -34.47 12.64 -8.08
N THR A 476 -34.57 13.77 -8.80
CA THR A 476 -33.44 14.67 -9.09
C THR A 476 -32.69 15.16 -7.85
N SER A 477 -33.38 15.43 -6.74
CA SER A 477 -32.73 15.82 -5.47
C SER A 477 -31.90 14.69 -4.86
N LYS A 478 -32.43 13.46 -4.80
CA LYS A 478 -31.72 12.29 -4.28
C LYS A 478 -30.56 11.89 -5.21
N ALA A 479 -30.77 11.94 -6.52
CA ALA A 479 -29.73 11.68 -7.51
C ALA A 479 -28.57 12.69 -7.39
N LEU A 480 -28.88 13.97 -7.20
CA LEU A 480 -27.84 14.99 -7.01
C LEU A 480 -27.07 14.80 -5.70
N GLN A 481 -27.73 14.35 -4.63
CA GLN A 481 -27.08 13.99 -3.37
C GLN A 481 -26.07 12.86 -3.57
N ILE A 482 -26.47 11.77 -4.24
CA ILE A 482 -25.59 10.63 -4.55
C ILE A 482 -24.39 11.06 -5.39
N ILE A 483 -24.61 11.91 -6.40
CA ILE A 483 -23.53 12.42 -7.27
C ILE A 483 -22.53 13.29 -6.50
N ASN A 484 -23.01 14.09 -5.53
CA ASN A 484 -22.12 14.84 -4.65
C ASN A 484 -21.32 13.90 -3.73
N GLU A 485 -21.95 12.87 -3.18
CA GLU A 485 -21.26 11.88 -2.34
C GLU A 485 -20.21 11.09 -3.13
N LEU A 486 -20.49 10.68 -4.37
CA LEU A 486 -19.50 10.08 -5.28
C LEU A 486 -18.33 11.02 -5.55
N LYS A 487 -18.62 12.31 -5.80
CA LYS A 487 -17.59 13.33 -5.98
C LYS A 487 -16.71 13.46 -4.74
N ASP A 488 -17.31 13.43 -3.54
CA ASP A 488 -16.59 13.53 -2.28
C ASP A 488 -15.70 12.30 -2.04
N ILE A 489 -16.17 11.09 -2.38
CA ILE A 489 -15.36 9.86 -2.31
C ILE A 489 -14.14 9.92 -3.22
N PHE A 490 -14.31 10.28 -4.49
CA PHE A 490 -13.19 10.40 -5.44
C PHE A 490 -12.22 11.52 -5.04
N THR A 491 -12.75 12.64 -4.56
CA THR A 491 -11.94 13.77 -4.06
C THR A 491 -11.16 13.38 -2.81
N SER A 492 -11.78 12.63 -1.88
CA SER A 492 -11.12 12.12 -0.68
C SER A 492 -10.01 11.14 -1.04
N CYS A 493 -10.23 10.29 -2.04
CA CYS A 493 -9.19 9.39 -2.56
C CYS A 493 -7.97 10.18 -3.06
N LEU A 494 -8.20 11.18 -3.93
CA LEU A 494 -7.17 12.04 -4.52
C LEU A 494 -6.45 12.97 -3.52
N LYS A 495 -7.13 13.37 -2.44
CA LYS A 495 -6.58 14.31 -1.44
C LYS A 495 -6.03 13.61 -0.19
N GLY A 496 -6.32 12.34 0.02
CA GLY A 496 -5.82 11.61 1.18
C GLY A 496 -6.63 11.77 2.45
N HIS A 497 -7.92 12.06 2.33
CA HIS A 497 -8.83 12.17 3.47
C HIS A 497 -9.44 10.81 3.84
#